data_AF-A0A2V9ULP8-F1
#
_entry.id   AF-A0A2V9ULP8-F1
#
_cell.length_a   1.000
_cell.length_b   1.000
_cell.length_c   1.000
_cell.angle_alpha   90.00
_cell.angle_beta   90.00
_cell.angle_gamma   90.00
#
_symmetry.space_group_name_H-M   'P 1'
#
loop_
_entity.id
_entity.type
_entity.pdbx_description
1 polymer ?
#
loop_
_entity_poly.entity_id
_entity_poly.type
_entity_poly.pdbx_seq_one_letter_code
_entity_poly.pdbx_strand_id
1 'polypeptide(L)'
;MGVHFGSTDLPWPTVSFGGLRLWDTHTGWAEINTAFGQYDWSNLDSFVADAQAHNVDVLYNLARTPTWASSSPNDSSCACASISGNGQCWPPIDLNADGSGTDKDWITWVTAVASRYKGQIKYYEIWNEWNVPLFWQGTPAQLVRMEQDARCVVAGPPSGFSCNANGSVFPSGTAIDPNARIVTPSPVGAHSNLTSVADNLATYFRTNVGGADGGAFADILGFTPTWAHPILAAALSPRT
;
A
#
# COMPACT_ATOMS: atom_id res chain seq x y z
N MET A 1 -12.79 13.40 8.56
CA MET A 1 -12.40 13.81 7.19
C MET A 1 -10.90 13.65 7.07
N GLY A 2 -10.44 12.97 6.01
CA GLY A 2 -9.02 12.82 5.70
C GLY A 2 -8.62 13.76 4.56
N VAL A 3 -7.37 14.23 4.57
CA VAL A 3 -6.81 15.13 3.53
C VAL A 3 -5.55 14.47 2.95
N HIS A 4 -5.23 14.79 1.70
CA HIS A 4 -4.00 14.37 1.01
C HIS A 4 -3.24 15.66 0.60
N PHE A 5 -1.98 15.79 1.03
CA PHE A 5 -1.06 16.85 0.60
C PHE A 5 -0.01 16.27 -0.33
N GLY A 6 0.34 16.94 -1.43
CA GLY A 6 1.37 16.45 -2.36
C GLY A 6 2.81 16.83 -2.00
N SER A 7 3.03 17.66 -0.97
CA SER A 7 4.35 18.17 -0.58
C SER A 7 4.32 18.75 0.84
N THR A 8 5.44 18.67 1.54
CA THR A 8 5.69 19.26 2.88
C THR A 8 5.90 20.78 2.84
N ASP A 9 6.18 21.36 1.66
CA ASP A 9 6.44 22.79 1.52
C ASP A 9 5.16 23.64 1.42
N LEU A 10 4.00 22.99 1.46
CA LEU A 10 2.70 23.65 1.45
C LEU A 10 2.30 24.06 2.88
N PRO A 11 1.66 25.23 3.05
CA PRO A 11 1.19 25.64 4.37
C PRO A 11 0.12 24.66 4.89
N TRP A 12 0.22 24.29 6.16
CA TRP A 12 -0.79 23.46 6.81
C TRP A 12 -2.17 24.10 6.72
N PRO A 13 -3.23 23.36 6.35
CA PRO A 13 -4.56 23.95 6.22
C PRO A 13 -5.07 24.53 7.54
N THR A 14 -5.76 25.66 7.43
CA THR A 14 -6.42 26.30 8.59
C THR A 14 -7.71 25.59 9.00
N VAL A 15 -8.21 24.64 8.20
CA VAL A 15 -9.39 23.83 8.50
C VAL A 15 -8.99 22.61 9.32
N SER A 16 -9.79 22.23 10.31
CA SER A 16 -9.56 21.03 11.10
C SER A 16 -9.87 19.76 10.32
N PHE A 17 -9.00 18.77 10.42
CA PHE A 17 -9.19 17.43 9.89
C PHE A 17 -8.60 16.40 10.86
N GLY A 18 -9.02 15.14 10.71
CA GLY A 18 -8.66 14.07 11.65
C GLY A 18 -7.61 13.11 11.13
N GLY A 19 -7.37 13.08 9.82
CA GLY A 19 -6.39 12.17 9.22
C GLY A 19 -5.67 12.75 8.00
N LEU A 20 -4.39 12.41 7.87
CA LEU A 20 -3.56 12.71 6.71
C LEU A 20 -3.26 11.41 5.97
N ARG A 21 -3.72 11.29 4.72
CA ARG A 21 -3.37 10.17 3.84
C ARG A 21 -2.15 10.52 3.00
N LEU A 22 -1.13 9.68 3.08
CA LEU A 22 0.12 9.81 2.35
C LEU A 22 0.13 8.88 1.13
N TRP A 23 -0.13 9.46 -0.03
CA TRP A 23 0.06 8.92 -1.38
C TRP A 23 0.67 10.05 -2.22
N ASP A 24 1.35 9.81 -3.35
CA ASP A 24 1.98 10.85 -4.20
C ASP A 24 2.71 11.98 -3.42
N THR A 25 3.38 11.60 -2.33
CA THR A 25 4.01 12.46 -1.31
C THR A 25 5.52 12.32 -1.32
N HIS A 26 6.08 11.63 -2.32
CA HIS A 26 7.49 11.21 -2.36
C HIS A 26 7.88 10.32 -1.16
N THR A 27 6.94 9.47 -0.73
CA THR A 27 7.10 8.53 0.39
C THR A 27 6.76 7.09 0.01
N GLY A 28 6.67 6.75 -1.28
CA GLY A 28 6.48 5.37 -1.74
C GLY A 28 7.70 4.49 -1.48
N TRP A 29 7.56 3.17 -1.59
CA TRP A 29 8.68 2.24 -1.34
C TRP A 29 9.89 2.53 -2.24
N ALA A 30 9.68 2.75 -3.53
CA ALA A 30 10.75 3.10 -4.48
C ALA A 30 11.47 4.42 -4.14
N GLU A 31 10.78 5.36 -3.51
CA GLU A 31 11.31 6.68 -3.18
C GLU A 31 12.07 6.65 -1.85
N ILE A 32 11.57 5.88 -0.89
CA ILE A 32 12.20 5.72 0.43
C ILE A 32 13.37 4.72 0.36
N ASN A 33 13.19 3.56 -0.28
CA ASN A 33 14.16 2.46 -0.26
C ASN A 33 14.90 2.35 -1.60
N THR A 34 15.71 3.36 -1.89
CA THR A 34 16.36 3.58 -3.19
C THR A 34 17.30 2.45 -3.63
N ALA A 35 17.86 1.72 -2.66
CA ALA A 35 18.61 0.48 -2.87
C ALA A 35 18.42 -0.45 -1.66
N PHE A 36 18.69 -1.76 -1.81
CA PHE A 36 18.55 -2.71 -0.72
C PHE A 36 19.24 -2.24 0.57
N GLY A 37 18.48 -2.13 1.67
CA GLY A 37 18.95 -1.66 2.97
C GLY A 37 19.30 -0.17 3.07
N GLN A 38 19.14 0.61 2.00
CA GLN A 38 19.36 2.06 1.97
C GLN A 38 18.03 2.78 2.00
N TYR A 39 17.80 3.58 3.03
CA TYR A 39 16.54 4.28 3.26
C TYR A 39 16.76 5.78 3.37
N ASP A 40 16.00 6.56 2.59
CA ASP A 40 15.81 7.98 2.79
C ASP A 40 14.44 8.20 3.46
N TRP A 41 14.48 8.56 4.74
CA TRP A 41 13.28 8.78 5.55
C TRP A 41 12.82 10.23 5.58
N SER A 42 13.57 11.16 4.96
CA SER A 42 13.41 12.60 5.15
C SER A 42 11.97 13.10 4.97
N ASN A 43 11.34 12.77 3.83
CA ASN A 43 9.97 13.19 3.54
C ASN A 43 8.95 12.57 4.51
N LEU A 44 9.05 11.27 4.78
CA LEU A 44 8.09 10.58 5.65
C LEU A 44 8.24 11.02 7.11
N ASP A 45 9.48 11.26 7.58
CA ASP A 45 9.75 11.86 8.88
C ASP A 45 9.09 13.24 9.00
N SER A 46 9.19 14.09 7.97
CA SER A 46 8.59 15.42 7.96
C SER A 46 7.06 15.35 8.04
N PHE A 47 6.43 14.52 7.20
CA PHE A 47 4.96 14.39 7.24
C PHE A 47 4.45 13.82 8.57
N VAL A 48 5.16 12.85 9.15
CA VAL A 48 4.80 12.29 10.46
C VAL A 48 4.97 13.34 11.56
N ALA A 49 6.05 14.12 11.53
CA ALA A 49 6.27 15.20 12.48
C ALA A 49 5.18 16.28 12.40
N ASP A 50 4.79 16.68 11.19
CA ASP A 50 3.69 17.64 10.97
C ASP A 50 2.36 17.08 11.51
N ALA A 51 2.03 15.82 11.17
CA ALA A 51 0.82 15.19 11.67
C ALA A 51 0.76 15.14 13.20
N GLN A 52 1.89 14.84 13.87
CA GLN A 52 1.99 14.86 15.33
C GLN A 52 1.85 16.26 15.92
N ALA A 53 2.53 17.26 15.34
CA ALA A 53 2.46 18.64 15.78
C ALA A 53 1.03 19.19 15.72
N HIS A 54 0.21 18.66 14.81
CA HIS A 54 -1.18 19.05 14.61
C HIS A 54 -2.21 18.04 15.18
N ASN A 55 -1.76 16.99 15.88
CA ASN A 55 -2.61 15.95 16.46
C ASN A 55 -3.58 15.30 15.44
N VAL A 56 -3.03 14.92 14.29
CA VAL A 56 -3.72 14.28 13.18
C VAL A 56 -3.22 12.85 13.01
N ASP A 57 -4.12 11.90 12.76
CA ASP A 57 -3.76 10.51 12.50
C ASP A 57 -3.13 10.36 11.10
N VAL A 58 -2.08 9.54 10.96
CA VAL A 58 -1.49 9.24 9.64
C VAL A 58 -2.07 7.93 9.09
N LEU A 59 -2.51 7.99 7.82
CA LEU A 59 -2.74 6.83 6.95
C LEU A 59 -1.62 6.79 5.92
N TYR A 60 -0.72 5.81 6.05
CA TYR A 60 0.41 5.64 5.17
C TYR A 60 0.15 4.55 4.13
N ASN A 61 0.35 4.87 2.86
CA ASN A 61 0.19 3.90 1.78
C ASN A 61 1.49 3.09 1.58
N LEU A 62 1.39 1.78 1.75
CA LEU A 62 2.44 0.84 1.44
C LEU A 62 2.28 0.40 -0.02
N ALA A 63 3.00 1.04 -0.96
CA ALA A 63 3.08 0.59 -2.35
C ALA A 63 4.39 1.01 -3.05
N ARG A 64 4.43 0.77 -4.37
CA ARG A 64 5.45 1.22 -5.33
C ARG A 64 6.78 0.48 -5.23
N THR A 65 6.79 -0.79 -5.59
CA THR A 65 7.97 -1.67 -5.51
C THR A 65 9.20 -1.03 -6.16
N PRO A 66 10.35 -0.89 -5.46
CA PRO A 66 11.55 -0.34 -6.05
C PRO A 66 12.04 -1.20 -7.21
N THR A 67 12.74 -0.59 -8.17
CA THR A 67 13.29 -1.28 -9.34
C THR A 67 14.13 -2.51 -8.97
N TRP A 68 14.88 -2.46 -7.87
CA TRP A 68 15.73 -3.58 -7.44
C TRP A 68 14.94 -4.78 -6.87
N ALA A 69 13.70 -4.58 -6.41
CA ALA A 69 12.82 -5.62 -5.89
C ALA A 69 11.72 -6.02 -6.89
N SER A 70 11.50 -5.24 -7.94
CA SER A 70 10.39 -5.42 -8.88
C SER A 70 10.49 -6.71 -9.69
N SER A 71 9.36 -7.39 -9.91
CA SER A 71 9.29 -8.54 -10.82
C SER A 71 9.44 -8.16 -12.31
N SER A 72 9.34 -6.88 -12.65
CA SER A 72 9.54 -6.36 -14.01
C SER A 72 10.30 -5.02 -13.96
N PRO A 73 11.61 -5.06 -13.64
CA PRO A 73 12.40 -3.86 -13.35
C PRO A 73 12.64 -2.96 -14.58
N ASN A 74 12.35 -3.44 -15.79
CA ASN A 74 12.51 -2.68 -17.02
C ASN A 74 11.22 -2.03 -17.52
N ASP A 75 10.09 -2.25 -16.86
CA ASP A 75 8.81 -1.67 -17.27
C ASP A 75 8.75 -0.18 -16.93
N SER A 76 8.90 0.66 -17.95
CA SER A 76 8.82 2.12 -17.84
C SER A 76 7.40 2.67 -17.99
N SER A 77 6.38 1.82 -18.11
CA SER A 77 4.97 2.25 -18.25
C SER A 77 4.27 2.49 -16.91
N CYS A 78 4.83 1.99 -15.81
CA CYS A 78 4.33 2.24 -14.47
C CYS A 78 4.32 3.74 -14.12
N ALA A 79 3.41 4.15 -13.24
CA ALA A 79 3.43 5.51 -12.70
C ALA A 79 4.78 5.83 -12.02
N CYS A 80 5.23 7.08 -12.13
CA CYS A 80 6.49 7.61 -11.60
C CYS A 80 7.79 6.92 -12.09
N ALA A 81 7.74 6.14 -13.18
CA ALA A 81 8.93 5.51 -13.75
C ALA A 81 10.08 6.50 -14.02
N SER A 82 9.75 7.71 -14.50
CA SER A 82 10.71 8.78 -14.77
C SER A 82 11.20 9.54 -13.53
N ILE A 83 10.62 9.29 -12.36
CA ILE A 83 10.92 10.02 -11.11
C ILE A 83 11.74 9.13 -10.17
N SER A 84 11.27 7.91 -9.93
CA SER A 84 11.79 7.02 -8.88
C SER A 84 12.07 5.59 -9.36
N GLY A 85 12.17 5.40 -10.68
CA GLY A 85 12.62 4.15 -11.29
C GLY A 85 11.50 3.28 -11.88
N ASN A 86 11.86 2.39 -12.79
CA ASN A 86 10.95 1.51 -13.51
C ASN A 86 10.38 0.39 -12.61
N GLY A 87 9.29 -0.23 -13.06
CA GLY A 87 8.74 -1.45 -12.46
C GLY A 87 7.90 -1.25 -11.19
N GLN A 88 7.57 -0.01 -10.81
CA GLN A 88 6.87 0.30 -9.55
C GLN A 88 5.46 -0.26 -9.42
N CYS A 89 4.81 -0.55 -10.54
CA CYS A 89 3.49 -1.15 -10.60
C CYS A 89 3.50 -2.68 -10.53
N TRP A 90 4.67 -3.30 -10.38
CA TRP A 90 4.79 -4.75 -10.29
C TRP A 90 5.01 -5.21 -8.85
N PRO A 91 4.57 -6.43 -8.50
CA PRO A 91 4.88 -7.08 -7.23
C PRO A 91 6.39 -7.31 -7.04
N PRO A 92 6.83 -7.65 -5.82
CA PRO A 92 8.18 -8.15 -5.58
C PRO A 92 8.52 -9.37 -6.45
N ILE A 93 9.79 -9.46 -6.88
CA ILE A 93 10.34 -10.55 -7.73
C ILE A 93 10.23 -11.93 -7.06
N ASP A 94 10.19 -11.97 -5.73
CA ASP A 94 10.13 -13.19 -4.92
C ASP A 94 8.72 -13.54 -4.43
N LEU A 95 7.70 -12.87 -4.98
CA LEU A 95 6.29 -13.13 -4.77
C LEU A 95 5.65 -13.67 -6.06
N ASN A 96 5.28 -14.96 -6.05
CA ASN A 96 4.69 -15.63 -7.21
C ASN A 96 3.24 -15.19 -7.44
N ALA A 97 2.76 -15.36 -8.68
CA ALA A 97 1.42 -14.93 -9.12
C ALA A 97 0.25 -15.58 -8.35
N ASP A 98 0.47 -16.75 -7.73
CA ASP A 98 -0.52 -17.46 -6.90
C ASP A 98 -0.49 -17.04 -5.42
N GLY A 99 0.34 -16.07 -5.05
CA GLY A 99 0.55 -15.65 -3.67
C GLY A 99 1.51 -16.55 -2.88
N SER A 100 2.17 -17.53 -3.51
CA SER A 100 3.31 -18.25 -2.94
C SER A 100 4.62 -17.47 -3.09
N GLY A 101 5.73 -17.99 -2.54
CA GLY A 101 7.02 -17.29 -2.53
C GLY A 101 7.33 -16.68 -1.17
N THR A 102 8.48 -16.02 -1.05
CA THR A 102 8.98 -15.54 0.24
C THR A 102 8.47 -14.17 0.64
N ASP A 103 8.14 -13.32 -0.35
CA ASP A 103 7.73 -11.91 -0.16
C ASP A 103 8.66 -11.13 0.80
N LYS A 104 9.94 -11.49 0.79
CA LYS A 104 10.91 -11.13 1.81
C LYS A 104 11.26 -9.65 1.72
N ASP A 105 11.38 -9.11 0.52
CA ASP A 105 11.73 -7.71 0.34
C ASP A 105 10.58 -6.81 0.82
N TRP A 106 9.33 -7.20 0.55
CA TRP A 106 8.14 -6.54 1.11
C TRP A 106 8.12 -6.62 2.63
N ILE A 107 8.24 -7.82 3.20
CA ILE A 107 8.27 -8.01 4.67
C ILE A 107 9.37 -7.16 5.31
N THR A 108 10.56 -7.11 4.70
CA THR A 108 11.70 -6.32 5.20
C THR A 108 11.40 -4.83 5.19
N TRP A 109 10.81 -4.32 4.10
CA TRP A 109 10.41 -2.92 4.01
C TRP A 109 9.31 -2.55 5.00
N VAL A 110 8.23 -3.33 5.07
CA VAL A 110 7.14 -3.08 6.02
C VAL A 110 7.67 -3.14 7.46
N THR A 111 8.61 -4.05 7.75
CA THR A 111 9.28 -4.13 9.06
C THR A 111 10.05 -2.86 9.37
N ALA A 112 10.79 -2.31 8.40
CA ALA A 112 11.54 -1.07 8.58
C ALA A 112 10.62 0.12 8.87
N VAL A 113 9.53 0.26 8.10
CA VAL A 113 8.52 1.31 8.32
C VAL A 113 7.86 1.15 9.69
N ALA A 114 7.30 -0.03 9.98
CA ALA A 114 6.59 -0.29 11.23
C ALA A 114 7.47 -0.09 12.47
N SER A 115 8.75 -0.49 12.39
CA SER A 115 9.71 -0.30 13.48
C SER A 115 10.02 1.18 13.71
N ARG A 116 10.21 1.95 12.62
CA ARG A 116 10.55 3.38 12.70
C ARG A 116 9.39 4.23 13.22
N TYR A 117 8.18 3.96 12.75
CA TYR A 117 6.99 4.79 13.01
C TYR A 117 6.01 4.16 13.99
N LYS A 118 6.46 3.21 14.82
CA LYS A 118 5.67 2.59 15.88
C LYS A 118 5.00 3.66 16.76
N GLY A 119 3.68 3.58 16.88
CA GLY A 119 2.85 4.51 17.65
C GLY A 119 2.63 5.87 16.97
N GLN A 120 3.15 6.09 15.76
CA GLN A 120 3.08 7.35 15.04
C GLN A 120 2.21 7.27 13.78
N ILE A 121 2.26 6.14 13.07
CA ILE A 121 1.35 5.83 11.96
C ILE A 121 0.25 4.90 12.47
N LYS A 122 -1.00 5.34 12.32
CA LYS A 122 -2.17 4.62 12.85
C LYS A 122 -2.79 3.67 11.83
N TYR A 123 -2.74 4.03 10.56
CA TYR A 123 -3.34 3.25 9.48
C TYR A 123 -2.30 2.95 8.40
N TYR A 124 -2.21 1.69 7.98
CA TYR A 124 -1.37 1.26 6.87
C TYR A 124 -2.26 0.72 5.76
N GLU A 125 -2.25 1.37 4.61
CA GLU A 125 -3.04 0.98 3.44
C GLU A 125 -2.20 0.17 2.48
N ILE A 126 -2.68 -1.01 2.11
CA ILE A 126 -1.92 -1.95 1.29
C ILE A 126 -2.19 -1.67 -0.17
N TRP A 127 -1.25 -1.04 -0.85
CA TRP A 127 -1.38 -0.67 -2.26
C TRP A 127 -2.41 0.42 -2.56
N ASN A 128 -2.29 1.01 -3.75
CA ASN A 128 -3.11 2.11 -4.23
C ASN A 128 -3.64 1.81 -5.62
N GLU A 129 -4.94 2.03 -5.84
CA GLU A 129 -5.63 1.97 -7.14
C GLU A 129 -5.31 0.72 -7.96
N TRP A 130 -5.32 -0.44 -7.30
CA TRP A 130 -4.81 -1.69 -7.87
C TRP A 130 -5.57 -2.22 -9.09
N ASN A 131 -6.75 -1.68 -9.37
CA ASN A 131 -7.54 -1.99 -10.57
C ASN A 131 -7.10 -1.15 -11.79
N VAL A 132 -6.07 -0.31 -11.68
CA VAL A 132 -5.50 0.46 -12.78
C VAL A 132 -4.08 -0.06 -13.09
N PRO A 133 -3.80 -0.49 -14.34
CA PRO A 133 -2.50 -1.06 -14.72
C PRO A 133 -1.28 -0.16 -14.48
N LEU A 134 -1.48 1.17 -14.43
CA LEU A 134 -0.41 2.12 -14.09
C LEU A 134 0.10 1.95 -12.66
N PHE A 135 -0.73 1.42 -11.76
CA PHE A 135 -0.42 1.27 -10.36
C PHE A 135 -0.25 -0.19 -9.96
N TRP A 136 -0.88 -1.14 -10.65
CA TRP A 136 -0.72 -2.56 -10.35
C TRP A 136 -0.87 -3.44 -11.60
N GLN A 137 0.13 -4.27 -11.85
CA GLN A 137 0.17 -5.28 -12.92
C GLN A 137 0.14 -6.73 -12.35
N GLY A 138 0.20 -6.88 -11.03
CA GLY A 138 0.16 -8.18 -10.36
C GLY A 138 -1.25 -8.78 -10.27
N THR A 139 -1.36 -9.90 -9.55
CA THR A 139 -2.64 -10.60 -9.35
C THR A 139 -3.32 -10.19 -8.04
N PRO A 140 -4.63 -10.43 -7.89
CA PRO A 140 -5.30 -10.31 -6.59
C PRO A 140 -4.67 -11.20 -5.51
N ALA A 141 -4.17 -12.40 -5.84
CA ALA A 141 -3.54 -13.30 -4.88
C ALA A 141 -2.25 -12.71 -4.29
N GLN A 142 -1.47 -12.00 -5.11
CA GLN A 142 -0.29 -11.27 -4.64
C GLN A 142 -0.67 -10.13 -3.68
N LEU A 143 -1.74 -9.37 -3.97
CA LEU A 143 -2.23 -8.34 -3.05
C LEU A 143 -2.70 -8.92 -1.70
N VAL A 144 -3.45 -10.03 -1.75
CA VAL A 144 -3.88 -10.73 -0.52
C VAL A 144 -2.66 -11.17 0.29
N ARG A 145 -1.65 -11.75 -0.35
CA ARG A 145 -0.41 -12.16 0.31
C ARG A 145 0.32 -10.99 0.96
N MET A 146 0.50 -9.89 0.23
CA MET A 146 1.16 -8.68 0.75
C MET A 146 0.37 -8.04 1.91
N GLU A 147 -0.96 -8.08 1.88
CA GLU A 147 -1.81 -7.64 3.01
C GLU A 147 -1.60 -8.53 4.24
N GLN A 148 -1.61 -9.85 4.07
CA GLN A 148 -1.37 -10.81 5.15
C GLN A 148 -0.01 -10.56 5.81
N ASP A 149 1.04 -10.42 5.01
CA ASP A 149 2.41 -10.21 5.48
C ASP A 149 2.55 -8.84 6.17
N ALA A 150 1.95 -7.78 5.61
CA ALA A 150 1.96 -6.47 6.24
C ALA A 150 1.19 -6.44 7.58
N ARG A 151 0.01 -7.06 7.64
CA ARG A 151 -0.77 -7.19 8.89
C ARG A 151 0.02 -7.94 9.95
N CYS A 152 0.65 -9.04 9.57
CA CYS A 152 1.49 -9.83 10.44
C CYS A 152 2.66 -9.05 11.02
N VAL A 153 3.41 -8.34 10.17
CA VAL A 153 4.50 -7.46 10.61
C VAL A 153 4.00 -6.37 11.55
N VAL A 154 3.00 -5.60 11.10
CA VAL A 154 2.55 -4.39 11.78
C VAL A 154 1.81 -4.73 13.06
N ALA A 155 0.71 -5.47 13.00
CA ALA A 155 -0.22 -5.60 14.13
C ALA A 155 -0.48 -7.06 14.55
N GLY A 156 0.20 -8.03 13.94
CA GLY A 156 0.03 -9.46 14.20
C GLY A 156 -1.14 -10.08 13.43
N PRO A 157 -1.29 -11.41 13.46
CA PRO A 157 -2.40 -12.06 12.79
C PRO A 157 -3.73 -11.73 13.49
N PRO A 158 -4.84 -11.64 12.74
CA PRO A 158 -6.17 -11.60 13.32
C PRO A 158 -6.47 -12.88 14.13
N SER A 159 -7.45 -12.80 15.03
CA SER A 159 -7.86 -13.95 15.84
C SER A 159 -8.27 -15.13 14.95
N GLY A 160 -7.70 -16.31 15.23
CA GLY A 160 -7.97 -17.54 14.46
C GLY A 160 -7.05 -17.75 13.26
N PHE A 161 -6.16 -16.79 12.95
CA PHE A 161 -5.19 -16.90 11.86
C PHE A 161 -3.74 -16.98 12.37
N SER A 162 -2.83 -17.33 11.45
CA SER A 162 -1.38 -17.41 11.71
C SER A 162 -0.60 -16.78 10.56
N CYS A 163 0.61 -16.29 10.82
CA CYS A 163 1.39 -15.50 9.86
C CYS A 163 2.21 -16.31 8.86
N ASN A 164 2.22 -17.62 8.98
CA ASN A 164 3.12 -18.53 8.28
C ASN A 164 2.42 -19.34 7.17
N ALA A 165 1.22 -18.93 6.78
CA ALA A 165 0.57 -19.48 5.60
C ALA A 165 1.40 -19.08 4.37
N ASN A 166 2.04 -20.04 3.70
CA ASN A 166 2.84 -19.87 2.46
C ASN A 166 4.31 -19.44 2.60
N GLY A 167 4.95 -19.71 3.73
CA GLY A 167 6.42 -19.69 3.82
C GLY A 167 7.05 -18.31 4.09
N SER A 168 6.24 -17.31 4.47
CA SER A 168 6.73 -16.06 5.04
C SER A 168 7.60 -16.31 6.28
N VAL A 169 8.68 -15.54 6.38
CA VAL A 169 9.55 -15.51 7.55
C VAL A 169 9.61 -14.09 8.06
N PHE A 170 9.43 -13.90 9.36
CA PHE A 170 9.46 -12.58 10.02
C PHE A 170 10.62 -12.56 11.03
N PRO A 171 11.86 -12.29 10.58
CA PRO A 171 13.05 -12.38 11.45
C PRO A 171 12.98 -11.44 12.66
N SER A 172 12.31 -10.30 12.52
CA SER A 172 12.11 -9.31 13.57
C SER A 172 10.88 -9.58 14.45
N GLY A 173 10.21 -10.73 14.26
CA GLY A 173 8.93 -11.05 14.89
C GLY A 173 7.74 -10.42 14.19
N THR A 174 6.57 -10.55 14.81
CA THR A 174 5.27 -10.03 14.35
C THR A 174 4.72 -9.03 15.35
N ALA A 175 3.68 -8.27 14.95
CA ALA A 175 2.98 -7.33 15.81
C ALA A 175 3.87 -6.22 16.41
N ILE A 176 4.65 -5.55 15.57
CA ILE A 176 5.54 -4.44 15.97
C ILE A 176 4.75 -3.30 16.63
N ASP A 177 3.58 -2.97 16.07
CA ASP A 177 2.59 -2.02 16.59
C ASP A 177 1.17 -2.61 16.57
N PRO A 178 0.76 -3.32 17.64
CA PRO A 178 -0.58 -3.94 17.74
C PRO A 178 -1.76 -2.95 17.73
N ASN A 179 -1.50 -1.66 17.93
CA ASN A 179 -2.54 -0.63 17.96
C ASN A 179 -2.81 -0.04 16.57
N ALA A 180 -1.89 -0.22 15.63
CA ALA A 180 -2.11 0.16 14.24
C ALA A 180 -3.21 -0.71 13.60
N ARG A 181 -3.71 -0.23 12.47
CA ARG A 181 -4.78 -0.87 11.69
C ARG A 181 -4.38 -0.99 10.23
N ILE A 182 -4.76 -2.10 9.63
CA ILE A 182 -4.55 -2.36 8.20
C ILE A 182 -5.79 -1.98 7.41
N VAL A 183 -5.58 -1.25 6.32
CA VAL A 183 -6.58 -0.89 5.34
C VAL A 183 -6.35 -1.74 4.09
N THR A 184 -7.40 -2.36 3.56
CA THR A 184 -7.32 -3.17 2.33
C THR A 184 -6.72 -2.39 1.16
N PRO A 185 -6.25 -3.07 0.11
CA PRO A 185 -6.00 -2.44 -1.17
C PRO A 185 -7.20 -1.67 -1.70
N SER A 186 -6.95 -0.40 -1.97
CA SER A 186 -7.98 0.53 -2.42
C SER A 186 -8.10 0.46 -3.93
N PRO A 187 -9.22 -0.05 -4.50
CA PRO A 187 -9.52 0.19 -5.90
C PRO A 187 -9.95 1.65 -6.08
N VAL A 188 -9.81 2.12 -7.30
CA VAL A 188 -10.26 3.44 -7.74
C VAL A 188 -11.56 3.36 -8.52
N GLY A 189 -12.45 4.33 -8.31
CA GLY A 189 -13.63 4.47 -9.15
C GLY A 189 -14.43 5.75 -8.93
N ALA A 190 -15.23 6.08 -9.95
CA ALA A 190 -16.22 7.16 -9.90
C ALA A 190 -17.57 6.63 -9.39
N HIS A 191 -18.42 7.52 -8.89
CA HIS A 191 -19.79 7.17 -8.52
C HIS A 191 -20.58 6.52 -9.68
N SER A 192 -20.32 6.94 -10.92
CA SER A 192 -20.94 6.35 -12.11
C SER A 192 -20.53 4.90 -12.38
N ASN A 193 -19.43 4.43 -11.77
CA ASN A 193 -18.83 3.12 -12.01
C ASN A 193 -18.79 2.24 -10.74
N LEU A 194 -19.72 2.47 -9.79
CA LEU A 194 -19.77 1.74 -8.52
C LEU A 194 -19.83 0.22 -8.70
N THR A 195 -20.46 -0.29 -9.76
CA THR A 195 -20.47 -1.73 -10.06
C THR A 195 -19.08 -2.27 -10.32
N SER A 196 -18.24 -1.56 -11.08
CA SER A 196 -16.87 -2.00 -11.36
C SER A 196 -16.02 -2.00 -10.08
N VAL A 197 -16.21 -1.01 -9.21
CA VAL A 197 -15.54 -0.98 -7.90
C VAL A 197 -15.98 -2.19 -7.05
N ALA A 198 -17.29 -2.46 -7.01
CA ALA A 198 -17.84 -3.59 -6.28
C ALA A 198 -17.31 -4.93 -6.82
N ASP A 199 -17.17 -5.08 -8.14
CA ASP A 199 -16.64 -6.28 -8.78
C ASP A 199 -15.15 -6.50 -8.45
N ASN A 200 -14.35 -5.42 -8.42
CA ASN A 200 -12.95 -5.47 -8.00
C ASN A 200 -12.83 -5.88 -6.53
N LEU A 201 -13.57 -5.24 -5.63
CA LEU A 201 -13.63 -5.62 -4.22
C LEU A 201 -14.11 -7.06 -4.03
N ALA A 202 -15.15 -7.48 -4.75
CA ALA A 202 -15.64 -8.86 -4.69
C ALA A 202 -14.61 -9.87 -5.21
N THR A 203 -13.83 -9.51 -6.22
CA THR A 203 -12.71 -10.34 -6.70
C THR A 203 -11.64 -10.47 -5.62
N TYR A 204 -11.27 -9.36 -4.98
CA TYR A 204 -10.31 -9.34 -3.88
C TYR A 204 -10.79 -10.20 -2.70
N PHE A 205 -11.99 -9.96 -2.18
CA PHE A 205 -12.55 -10.68 -1.03
C PHE A 205 -12.85 -12.16 -1.30
N ARG A 206 -12.95 -12.59 -2.57
CA ARG A 206 -13.11 -14.02 -2.93
C ARG A 206 -11.78 -14.71 -3.22
N THR A 207 -10.68 -13.97 -3.30
CA THR A 207 -9.37 -14.56 -3.56
C THR A 207 -8.84 -15.20 -2.27
N ASN A 208 -8.55 -16.49 -2.31
CA ASN A 208 -8.04 -17.23 -1.16
C ASN A 208 -6.55 -17.52 -1.32
N VAL A 209 -5.77 -17.16 -0.30
CA VAL A 209 -4.33 -17.42 -0.23
C VAL A 209 -4.02 -18.03 1.13
N GLY A 210 -3.45 -19.24 1.12
CA GLY A 210 -3.06 -19.92 2.36
C GLY A 210 -4.23 -20.27 3.29
N GLY A 211 -5.44 -20.43 2.74
CA GLY A 211 -6.65 -20.74 3.51
C GLY A 211 -7.36 -19.51 4.10
N ALA A 212 -6.89 -18.30 3.80
CA ALA A 212 -7.55 -17.06 4.19
C ALA A 212 -8.02 -16.28 2.95
N ASP A 213 -9.27 -15.82 2.99
CA ASP A 213 -9.83 -14.95 1.97
C ASP A 213 -9.21 -13.55 2.05
N GLY A 214 -9.18 -12.83 0.94
CA GLY A 214 -8.76 -11.43 0.91
C GLY A 214 -9.55 -10.61 1.92
N GLY A 215 -8.90 -9.64 2.56
CA GLY A 215 -9.51 -8.82 3.60
C GLY A 215 -9.65 -9.49 4.97
N ALA A 216 -9.39 -10.79 5.10
CA ALA A 216 -9.36 -11.45 6.41
C ALA A 216 -8.28 -10.86 7.33
N PHE A 217 -7.25 -10.22 6.76
CA PHE A 217 -6.14 -9.57 7.46
C PHE A 217 -6.24 -8.04 7.46
N ALA A 218 -7.34 -7.47 6.98
CA ALA A 218 -7.61 -6.05 7.08
C ALA A 218 -8.56 -5.72 8.23
N ASP A 219 -8.40 -4.53 8.82
CA ASP A 219 -9.31 -3.99 9.82
C ASP A 219 -10.32 -3.01 9.21
N ILE A 220 -9.99 -2.42 8.04
CA ILE A 220 -10.74 -1.34 7.38
C ILE A 220 -10.76 -1.57 5.87
N LEU A 221 -11.91 -1.31 5.25
CA LEU A 221 -12.05 -1.32 3.79
C LEU A 221 -11.58 0.01 3.18
N GLY A 222 -10.57 -0.06 2.33
CA GLY A 222 -10.02 1.06 1.57
C GLY A 222 -10.73 1.30 0.23
N PHE A 223 -10.85 2.56 -0.16
CA PHE A 223 -11.39 2.96 -1.47
C PHE A 223 -10.86 4.34 -1.88
N THR A 224 -10.41 4.46 -3.13
CA THR A 224 -9.99 5.74 -3.69
C THR A 224 -11.08 6.31 -4.59
N PRO A 225 -11.76 7.41 -4.19
CA PRO A 225 -12.73 8.07 -5.05
C PRO A 225 -12.02 8.83 -6.17
N THR A 226 -12.45 8.67 -7.43
CA THR A 226 -12.03 9.60 -8.49
C THR A 226 -12.88 10.86 -8.44
N TRP A 227 -12.21 11.99 -8.33
CA TRP A 227 -12.74 13.26 -8.83
C TRP A 227 -12.29 13.34 -10.29
N ALA A 228 -13.24 13.39 -11.22
CA ALA A 228 -13.07 13.47 -12.66
C ALA A 228 -11.75 14.12 -13.14
N HIS A 229 -10.65 13.35 -13.16
CA HIS A 229 -9.40 13.74 -13.79
C HIS A 229 -9.42 13.13 -15.20
N PRO A 230 -9.24 13.92 -16.27
CA PRO A 230 -9.38 13.43 -17.65
C PRO A 230 -8.51 12.22 -17.98
N ILE A 231 -7.37 12.08 -17.28
CA ILE A 231 -6.39 11.00 -17.48
C ILE A 231 -6.91 9.65 -16.91
N LEU A 232 -7.64 9.67 -15.79
CA LEU A 232 -8.21 8.46 -15.17
C LEU A 232 -9.52 8.01 -15.83
N ALA A 233 -10.31 8.95 -16.37
CA ALA A 233 -11.55 8.63 -17.08
C ALA A 233 -11.29 7.79 -18.35
N ALA A 234 -10.16 8.00 -19.02
CA ALA A 234 -9.79 7.27 -20.23
C ALA A 234 -9.38 5.81 -19.98
N ALA A 235 -8.83 5.50 -18.79
CA ALA A 235 -8.40 4.14 -18.44
C ALA A 235 -9.56 3.21 -18.04
N LEU A 236 -10.72 3.78 -17.67
CA LEU A 236 -11.90 3.05 -17.19
C LEU A 236 -13.00 2.90 -18.25
N SER A 237 -12.79 3.35 -19.48
CA SER A 237 -13.76 3.16 -20.57
C SER A 237 -13.63 1.75 -21.16
N PRO A 238 -14.74 0.97 -21.31
CA PRO A 238 -14.70 -0.24 -22.10
C PRO A 238 -14.31 0.13 -23.53
N ARG A 239 -13.32 -0.55 -24.12
CA ARG A 239 -13.10 -0.46 -25.56
C ARG A 239 -14.33 -1.09 -26.23
N THR A 240 -15.11 -0.27 -26.93
CA THR A 240 -16.11 -0.75 -27.91
C THR A 240 -15.41 -1.33 -29.12
#